data_AF-A0A3B8LV68-F1
#
_entry.id   AF-A0A3B8LV68-F1
#
_cell.length_a   1.000
_cell.length_b   1.000
_cell.length_c   1.000
_cell.angle_alpha   90.00
_cell.angle_beta   90.00
_cell.angle_gamma   90.00
#
_symmetry.space_group_name_H-M   'P 1'
#
loop_
_entity.id
_entity.type
_entity.pdbx_description
1 polymer ?
#
loop_
_entity_poly.entity_id
_entity_poly.type
_entity_poly.pdbx_seq_one_letter_code
_entity_poly.pdbx_strand_id
1 'polypeptide(L)'
;MAAVTTIYFKYSHAQHIVDRFLEGYGWEGKHHRPDMDVVSLYVEQVGENDLSQERLKRYPGMKHAKTIEQALTLGTGKLAVDGVLLIGEHGTYPVNEKG
;
A
#
# COMPACT_ATOMS: atom_id res chain seq x y z
N MET A 1 -8.14 -0.32 6.51
CA MET A 1 -7.83 -1.00 5.23
C MET A 1 -6.39 -1.47 5.19
N ALA A 2 -6.12 -2.57 4.49
CA ALA A 2 -4.76 -3.02 4.16
C ALA A 2 -4.37 -2.58 2.74
N ALA A 3 -3.13 -2.16 2.53
CA ALA A 3 -2.55 -1.97 1.21
C ALA A 3 -1.61 -3.13 0.86
N VAL A 4 -1.89 -3.79 -0.25
CA VAL A 4 -1.10 -4.92 -0.80
C VAL A 4 -0.64 -4.50 -2.18
N THR A 5 0.65 -4.25 -2.32
CA THR A 5 1.25 -3.71 -3.56
C THR A 5 2.45 -4.52 -4.00
N THR A 6 2.70 -4.59 -5.30
CA THR A 6 3.87 -5.29 -5.85
C THR A 6 5.15 -4.46 -5.69
N ILE A 7 5.12 -3.19 -6.10
CA ILE A 7 6.21 -2.21 -5.93
C ILE A 7 5.64 -0.85 -5.53
N TYR A 8 6.43 -0.04 -4.82
CA TYR A 8 6.01 1.28 -4.34
C TYR A 8 7.12 2.31 -4.50
N PHE A 9 7.10 3.06 -5.60
CA PHE A 9 8.06 4.13 -5.87
C PHE A 9 7.36 5.40 -6.40
N LYS A 10 8.10 6.48 -6.57
CA LYS A 10 7.56 7.75 -7.10
C LYS A 10 6.95 7.56 -8.49
N TYR A 11 5.72 8.03 -8.67
CA TYR A 11 4.86 7.90 -9.86
C TYR A 11 4.33 6.49 -10.16
N SER A 12 4.51 5.52 -9.25
CA SER A 12 3.82 4.23 -9.36
C SER A 12 2.32 4.37 -9.08
N HIS A 13 1.52 3.44 -9.62
CA HIS A 13 0.10 3.34 -9.27
C HIS A 13 -0.11 3.15 -7.76
N ALA A 14 0.77 2.38 -7.12
CA ALA A 14 0.78 2.19 -5.68
C ALA A 14 0.90 3.53 -4.95
N GLN A 15 1.86 4.37 -5.34
CA GLN A 15 2.01 5.70 -4.77
C GLN A 15 0.76 6.56 -5.01
N HIS A 16 0.28 6.65 -6.25
CA HIS A 16 -0.86 7.49 -6.58
C HIS A 16 -2.13 7.12 -5.82
N ILE A 17 -2.37 5.83 -5.58
CA ILE A 17 -3.59 5.38 -4.90
C ILE A 17 -3.41 5.44 -3.38
N VAL A 18 -2.35 4.83 -2.85
CA VAL A 18 -2.14 4.72 -1.40
C VAL A 18 -1.93 6.10 -0.77
N ASP A 19 -1.16 6.99 -1.40
CA ASP A 19 -0.94 8.34 -0.87
C ASP A 19 -2.24 9.14 -0.77
N ARG A 20 -3.24 8.91 -1.63
CA ARG A 20 -4.53 9.61 -1.52
C ARG A 20 -5.33 9.22 -0.29
N PHE A 21 -5.17 8.00 0.19
CA PHE A 21 -5.76 7.57 1.47
C PHE A 21 -4.91 8.00 2.67
N LEU A 22 -3.59 8.08 2.51
CA LEU A 22 -2.68 8.50 3.58
C LEU A 22 -2.69 10.01 3.80
N GLU A 23 -2.58 10.80 2.73
CA GLU A 23 -2.39 12.25 2.73
C GLU A 23 -3.68 13.01 2.42
N GLY A 24 -4.65 12.40 1.74
CA GLY A 24 -5.78 13.09 1.12
C GLY A 24 -5.44 13.68 -0.25
N TYR A 25 -6.40 14.37 -0.87
CA TYR A 25 -6.26 14.98 -2.20
C TYR A 25 -7.18 16.19 -2.37
N GLY A 26 -6.92 17.02 -3.37
CA GLY A 26 -7.83 18.11 -3.74
C GLY A 26 -9.09 17.56 -4.41
N TRP A 27 -10.26 17.94 -3.92
CA TRP A 27 -11.57 17.61 -4.50
C TRP A 27 -12.53 18.79 -4.29
N GLU A 28 -13.22 19.23 -5.35
CA GLU A 28 -14.20 20.33 -5.30
C GLU A 28 -13.67 21.62 -4.60
N GLY A 29 -12.42 21.99 -4.88
CA GLY A 29 -11.79 23.18 -4.31
C GLY A 29 -11.44 23.08 -2.82
N LYS A 30 -11.55 21.89 -2.22
CA LYS A 30 -11.19 21.62 -0.83
C LYS A 30 -10.21 20.46 -0.73
N HIS A 31 -9.50 20.37 0.39
CA HIS A 31 -8.75 19.17 0.71
C HIS A 31 -9.71 18.10 1.23
N HIS A 32 -9.75 16.96 0.56
CA HIS A 32 -10.55 15.80 0.92
C HIS A 32 -9.65 14.71 1.47
N ARG A 33 -9.93 14.31 2.71
CA ARG A 33 -9.35 13.13 3.33
C ARG A 33 -10.44 12.04 3.34
N PRO A 34 -10.21 10.87 2.74
CA PRO A 34 -11.14 9.76 2.82
C PRO A 34 -11.35 9.31 4.28
N ASP A 35 -12.59 8.92 4.63
CA ASP A 35 -12.96 8.42 5.96
C ASP A 35 -12.52 6.95 6.16
N MET A 36 -11.28 6.63 5.77
CA MET A 36 -10.68 5.32 5.91
C MET A 36 -9.20 5.43 6.26
N ASP A 37 -8.75 4.60 7.20
CA ASP A 37 -7.33 4.50 7.53
C ASP A 37 -6.66 3.32 6.83
N VAL A 38 -5.46 3.55 6.31
CA VAL A 38 -4.56 2.46 5.87
C VAL A 38 -3.75 2.00 7.08
N VAL A 39 -4.09 0.82 7.60
CA VAL A 39 -3.55 0.31 8.87
C VAL A 39 -2.36 -0.63 8.69
N SER A 40 -2.12 -1.11 7.47
CA SER A 40 -0.97 -1.95 7.14
C SER A 40 -0.58 -1.82 5.68
N LEU A 41 0.72 -1.95 5.41
CA LEU A 41 1.30 -1.92 4.08
C LEU A 41 2.18 -3.16 3.86
N TYR A 42 1.89 -3.89 2.78
CA TYR A 42 2.75 -4.94 2.23
C TYR A 42 3.25 -4.50 0.86
N VAL A 43 4.58 -4.59 0.67
CA VAL A 43 5.25 -4.35 -0.61
C VAL A 43 6.07 -5.59 -0.95
N GLU A 44 5.76 -6.24 -2.07
CA GLU A 44 6.42 -7.50 -2.44
C GLU A 44 7.88 -7.30 -2.83
N GLN A 45 8.16 -6.31 -3.68
CA GLN A 45 9.49 -6.02 -4.20
C GLN A 45 9.91 -4.62 -3.75
N VAL A 46 10.95 -4.54 -2.92
CA VAL A 46 11.49 -3.28 -2.40
C VAL A 46 12.78 -2.96 -3.14
N GLY A 47 12.75 -1.93 -3.99
CA GLY A 47 13.89 -1.46 -4.78
C GLY A 47 14.59 -0.24 -4.19
N GLU A 48 15.62 0.27 -4.88
CA GLU A 48 16.41 1.43 -4.41
C GLU A 48 15.61 2.73 -4.30
N ASN A 49 14.56 2.90 -5.11
CA ASN A 49 13.68 4.07 -5.15
C ASN A 49 12.37 3.87 -4.36
N ASP A 50 12.33 2.88 -3.48
CA ASP A 50 11.16 2.57 -2.65
C ASP A 50 10.74 3.76 -1.76
N LEU A 51 9.44 3.99 -1.69
CA LEU A 51 8.82 4.97 -0.79
C LEU A 51 8.17 4.34 0.44
N SER A 52 7.98 3.02 0.47
CA SER A 52 7.27 2.33 1.55
C SER A 52 7.87 2.59 2.92
N GLN A 53 9.21 2.55 3.04
CA GLN A 53 9.90 2.79 4.31
C GLN A 53 9.75 4.23 4.81
N GLU A 54 9.72 5.19 3.90
CA GLU A 54 9.48 6.59 4.26
C GLU A 54 8.04 6.79 4.74
N ARG A 55 7.06 6.20 4.03
CA ARG A 55 5.64 6.27 4.41
C ARG A 55 5.39 5.63 5.78
N LEU A 56 6.00 4.48 6.05
CA LEU A 56 5.91 3.82 7.36
C LEU A 56 6.47 4.69 8.50
N LYS A 57 7.51 5.49 8.24
CA LYS A 57 8.03 6.44 9.24
C LYS A 57 7.10 7.63 9.45
N ARG A 58 6.48 8.14 8.37
CA ARG A 58 5.55 9.26 8.41
C ARG A 58 4.22 8.90 9.08
N TYR A 59 3.78 7.65 8.93
CA TYR A 59 2.51 7.13 9.45
C TYR A 59 2.76 6.00 10.47
N PRO A 60 3.10 6.32 11.74
CA PRO A 60 3.46 5.32 12.75
C PRO A 60 2.31 4.36 13.11
N GLY A 61 1.06 4.72 12.81
CA GLY A 61 -0.10 3.83 12.95
C GLY A 61 -0.21 2.76 11.87
N MET A 62 0.51 2.90 10.74
CA MET A 62 0.51 1.95 9.64
C MET A 62 1.56 0.86 9.88
N LYS A 63 1.13 -0.38 10.01
CA LYS A 63 2.03 -1.53 10.24
C LYS A 63 2.74 -1.96 8.97
N HIS A 64 4.05 -2.19 9.07
CA HIS A 64 4.80 -2.87 8.02
C HIS A 64 4.50 -4.37 8.06
N ALA A 65 3.86 -4.90 7.01
CA ALA A 65 3.57 -6.30 6.88
C ALA A 65 4.62 -7.00 5.99
N LYS A 66 5.14 -8.14 6.45
CA LYS A 66 6.09 -8.99 5.72
C LYS A 66 5.39 -10.04 4.85
N THR A 67 4.11 -10.30 5.09
CA THR A 67 3.29 -11.23 4.31
C THR A 67 1.92 -10.62 4.07
N ILE A 68 1.22 -11.09 3.03
CA ILE A 68 -0.17 -10.70 2.76
C ILE A 68 -1.06 -11.06 3.96
N GLU A 69 -0.90 -12.25 4.54
CA GLU A 69 -1.63 -12.64 5.75
C GLU A 69 -1.43 -11.64 6.89
N GLN A 70 -0.20 -11.20 7.13
CA GLN A 70 0.09 -10.21 8.18
C GLN A 70 -0.59 -8.87 7.89
N ALA A 71 -0.66 -8.45 6.62
CA ALA A 71 -1.38 -7.23 6.23
C ALA A 71 -2.89 -7.36 6.50
N LEU A 72 -3.49 -8.49 6.14
CA LEU A 72 -4.93 -8.70 6.27
C LEU A 72 -5.38 -8.94 7.72
N THR A 73 -4.50 -9.53 8.54
CA THR A 73 -4.84 -9.97 9.91
C THR A 73 -4.24 -9.10 11.01
N LEU A 74 -3.35 -8.17 10.65
CA LEU A 74 -2.53 -7.39 11.58
C LEU A 74 -1.73 -8.25 12.57
N GLY A 75 -1.46 -9.52 12.21
CA GLY A 75 -0.74 -10.50 13.02
C GLY A 75 -1.61 -11.32 13.98
N THR A 76 -2.93 -11.17 13.93
CA THR A 76 -3.86 -11.86 14.84
C THR A 76 -4.33 -13.23 14.34
N GLY A 77 -4.06 -13.57 13.08
CA GLY A 77 -4.56 -14.80 12.44
C GLY A 77 -6.05 -14.75 12.04
N LYS A 78 -6.73 -13.61 12.24
CA LYS A 78 -8.11 -13.36 11.78
C LYS A 78 -8.16 -12.07 10.98
N LEU A 79 -9.07 -11.97 10.00
CA LEU A 79 -9.26 -10.73 9.24
C LEU A 79 -9.54 -9.56 10.19
N ALA A 80 -8.75 -8.50 10.03
CA ALA A 80 -8.76 -7.33 10.91
C ALA A 80 -8.89 -6.01 10.11
N VAL A 81 -9.29 -6.09 8.85
CA VAL A 81 -9.49 -4.96 7.95
C VAL A 81 -10.80 -5.10 7.19
N ASP A 82 -11.52 -3.99 7.02
CA ASP A 82 -12.80 -3.95 6.27
C ASP A 82 -12.62 -3.80 4.75
N GLY A 83 -11.39 -3.49 4.30
CA GLY A 83 -11.10 -3.25 2.90
C GLY A 83 -9.63 -3.47 2.55
N VAL A 84 -9.39 -3.80 1.28
CA VAL A 84 -8.06 -4.10 0.73
C VAL A 84 -7.84 -3.26 -0.53
N LEU A 85 -6.75 -2.49 -0.53
CA LEU A 85 -6.20 -1.89 -1.75
C LEU A 85 -5.23 -2.90 -2.36
N LEU A 86 -5.63 -3.51 -3.49
CA LEU A 86 -4.80 -4.46 -4.24
C LEU A 86 -4.29 -3.78 -5.51
N ILE A 87 -2.98 -3.52 -5.57
CA ILE A 87 -2.38 -2.73 -6.65
C ILE A 87 -1.19 -3.49 -7.24
N GLY A 88 -1.37 -4.00 -8.45
CA GLY A 88 -0.30 -4.58 -9.26
C GLY A 88 0.33 -3.52 -10.15
N GLU A 89 1.58 -3.19 -9.89
CA GLU A 89 2.46 -2.38 -10.74
C GLU A 89 3.50 -3.28 -11.44
N HIS A 90 4.08 -2.81 -12.54
CA HIS A 90 5.11 -3.49 -13.34
C HIS A 90 6.38 -3.81 -12.53
N GLY A 91 6.33 -4.89 -11.74
CA GLY A 91 7.47 -5.46 -11.04
C GLY A 91 8.30 -6.39 -11.92
N THR A 92 9.38 -6.91 -11.35
CA THR A 92 10.25 -7.90 -12.01
C THR A 92 9.72 -9.29 -11.71
N TYR A 93 9.14 -9.95 -12.71
CA TYR A 93 8.65 -11.33 -12.60
C TYR A 93 9.26 -12.21 -13.68
N PRO A 94 9.40 -13.52 -13.44
CA PRO A 94 9.74 -14.48 -14.48
C PRO A 94 8.67 -14.49 -15.57
N VAL A 95 9.12 -14.49 -16.82
CA VAL A 95 8.26 -14.66 -17.99
C VAL A 95 7.96 -16.15 -18.17
N ASN A 96 6.71 -16.49 -18.48
CA ASN A 96 6.34 -17.86 -18.85
C ASN A 96 6.02 -17.92 -20.36
N GLU A 97 5.61 -19.09 -20.87
CA GLU A 97 5.28 -19.30 -22.28
C GLU A 97 4.20 -18.34 -22.83
N LYS A 98 3.44 -17.68 -21.95
CA LYS A 98 2.35 -16.77 -22.30
C LYS A 98 2.75 -15.29 -22.32
N GLY A 99 3.98 -14.96 -21.90
CA GLY A 99 4.38 -13.57 -21.64
C GLY A 99 4.02 -13.16 -20.23
#